data_AF-A0A087N1T7-F1
#
_entry.id   AF-A0A087N1T7-F1
#
_cell.length_a   1.000
_cell.length_b   1.000
_cell.length_c   1.000
_cell.angle_alpha   90.00
_cell.angle_beta   90.00
_cell.angle_gamma   90.00
#
_symmetry.space_group_name_H-M   'P 1'
#
loop_
_entity.id
_entity.type
_entity.pdbx_description
1 polymer ?
#
loop_
_entity_poly.entity_id
_entity_poly.type
_entity_poly.pdbx_seq_one_letter_code
_entity_poly.pdbx_strand_id
1 'polypeptide(L)'
;MKKVYACIGVATLLLLSACNEAAEVEEEPVAEAVTSPQEDIHDQREHIKSQLQQDILLPNPTVTKGNYLATTVSDNGHTAQITYYESGTPYVVNDDAIPAEAKLLARLEVTSFASEAEVTELVGHQDYTQAGGQPVQLNKAITAYQDAGAGSVFTSWNEGNWAMTVRALTANPEKGVALAKEIVDYLDTHLLPPPVVGSLHADAEGGDNQVITWQMDHQLYHLEGNDIMTLLAVATSANQ
;
A
#
# COMPACT_ATOMS: atom_id res chain seq x y z
N MET A 1 -27.68 58.42 -51.02
CA MET A 1 -27.72 57.61 -52.25
C MET A 1 -26.34 57.60 -52.88
N LYS A 2 -25.83 56.40 -53.23
CA LYS A 2 -24.76 56.13 -54.24
C LYS A 2 -23.36 56.66 -53.87
N LYS A 3 -22.23 55.98 -54.05
CA LYS A 3 -21.78 54.71 -54.65
C LYS A 3 -20.34 54.50 -54.09
N VAL A 4 -19.96 53.34 -53.56
CA VAL A 4 -19.23 52.20 -54.18
C VAL A 4 -18.04 52.53 -55.12
N TYR A 5 -16.93 51.77 -54.88
CA TYR A 5 -15.78 51.42 -55.75
C TYR A 5 -14.65 52.47 -55.88
N ALA A 6 -13.36 52.15 -56.01
CA ALA A 6 -12.54 50.94 -55.87
C ALA A 6 -11.06 51.33 -56.10
N CYS A 7 -10.17 50.43 -55.69
CA CYS A 7 -8.88 50.11 -56.34
C CYS A 7 -7.60 50.92 -56.02
N ILE A 8 -6.54 50.11 -55.98
CA ILE A 8 -5.12 50.35 -56.30
C ILE A 8 -4.22 50.79 -55.15
N GLY A 9 -3.22 49.95 -54.85
CA GLY A 9 -1.87 50.46 -54.62
C GLY A 9 -1.16 49.92 -53.39
N VAL A 10 -0.56 48.75 -53.54
CA VAL A 10 0.50 48.21 -52.67
C VAL A 10 1.69 49.18 -52.63
N ALA A 11 2.23 49.44 -51.44
CA ALA A 11 3.68 49.47 -51.16
C ALA A 11 3.94 49.76 -49.68
N THR A 12 4.34 48.71 -48.99
CA THR A 12 4.97 48.62 -47.67
C THR A 12 6.24 49.47 -47.60
N LEU A 13 6.47 50.23 -46.51
CA LEU A 13 7.52 49.90 -45.53
C LEU A 13 7.50 50.83 -44.30
N LEU A 14 7.45 50.16 -43.15
CA LEU A 14 7.54 50.55 -41.74
C LEU A 14 8.39 51.79 -41.38
N LEU A 15 7.92 52.54 -40.37
CA LEU A 15 8.74 53.03 -39.25
C LEU A 15 7.86 53.32 -38.01
N LEU A 16 8.32 52.74 -36.90
CA LEU A 16 7.92 52.77 -35.49
C LEU A 16 6.83 53.77 -35.03
N SER A 17 5.76 53.22 -34.44
CA SER A 17 4.94 53.92 -33.45
C SER A 17 5.35 53.45 -32.06
N ALA A 18 5.88 54.38 -31.26
CA ALA A 18 5.87 54.26 -29.81
C ALA A 18 4.43 54.52 -29.36
N CYS A 19 3.78 53.54 -28.73
CA CYS A 19 2.59 53.75 -27.91
C CYS A 19 2.72 52.93 -26.64
N ASN A 20 2.66 53.66 -25.54
CA ASN A 20 2.57 53.22 -24.16
C ASN A 20 1.12 52.75 -23.91
N GLU A 21 0.91 51.45 -23.76
CA GLU A 21 -0.36 50.88 -23.30
C GLU A 21 -0.13 50.34 -21.88
N ALA A 22 -0.87 50.85 -20.91
CA ALA A 22 -0.88 50.35 -19.55
C ALA A 22 -1.48 48.93 -19.57
N ALA A 23 -0.66 47.93 -19.26
CA ALA A 23 -1.15 46.58 -19.03
C ALA A 23 -1.72 46.51 -17.60
N GLU A 24 -3.04 46.32 -17.50
CA GLU A 24 -3.66 45.72 -16.33
C GLU A 24 -2.96 44.38 -16.06
N VAL A 25 -2.41 44.25 -14.86
CA VAL A 25 -1.90 42.97 -14.37
C VAL A 25 -3.12 42.13 -14.03
N GLU A 26 -3.51 41.26 -14.95
CA GLU A 26 -4.35 40.11 -14.61
C GLU A 26 -3.53 39.23 -13.65
N GLU A 27 -3.94 39.20 -12.38
CA GLU A 27 -3.47 38.18 -11.45
C GLU A 27 -3.98 36.83 -11.95
N GLU A 28 -3.10 36.07 -12.61
CA GLU A 28 -3.36 34.65 -12.84
C GLU A 28 -3.55 33.96 -11.48
N PRO A 29 -4.57 33.10 -11.33
CA PRO A 29 -4.76 32.36 -10.09
C PRO A 29 -3.52 31.52 -9.86
N VAL A 30 -2.92 31.66 -8.67
CA VAL A 30 -1.82 30.83 -8.21
C VAL A 30 -2.29 29.38 -8.29
N ALA A 31 -1.86 28.68 -9.34
CA ALA A 31 -2.05 27.24 -9.45
C ALA A 31 -1.32 26.64 -8.25
N GLU A 32 -2.08 26.02 -7.34
CA GLU A 32 -1.51 25.16 -6.30
C GLU A 32 -0.57 24.18 -7.02
N ALA A 33 0.69 24.19 -6.61
CA ALA A 33 1.69 23.31 -7.19
C ALA A 33 1.22 21.87 -6.96
N VAL A 34 0.86 21.17 -8.03
CA VAL A 34 0.54 19.74 -7.97
C VAL A 34 1.82 19.05 -7.53
N THR A 35 1.84 18.57 -6.28
CA THR A 35 2.98 17.84 -5.71
C THR A 35 3.19 16.56 -6.52
N SER A 36 4.45 16.17 -6.72
CA SER A 36 4.72 14.92 -7.44
C SER A 36 4.33 13.71 -6.56
N PRO A 37 3.93 12.54 -7.11
CA PRO A 37 3.57 11.37 -6.29
C PRO A 37 4.65 10.90 -5.31
N GLN A 38 5.94 11.10 -5.63
CA GLN A 38 7.04 10.73 -4.74
C GLN A 38 7.20 11.70 -3.56
N GLU A 39 6.96 12.99 -3.83
CA GLU A 39 6.94 14.05 -2.83
C GLU A 39 5.72 13.90 -1.92
N ASP A 40 4.54 13.64 -2.50
CA ASP A 40 3.31 13.31 -1.76
C ASP A 40 3.54 12.15 -0.77
N ILE A 41 4.13 11.04 -1.21
CA ILE A 41 4.45 9.91 -0.33
C ILE A 41 5.38 10.29 0.83
N HIS A 42 6.38 11.15 0.58
CA HIS A 42 7.29 11.62 1.62
C HIS A 42 6.56 12.50 2.64
N ASP A 43 5.77 13.44 2.14
CA ASP A 43 4.99 14.38 2.95
C ASP A 43 3.94 13.65 3.80
N GLN A 44 3.24 12.66 3.22
CA GLN A 44 2.33 11.77 3.93
C GLN A 44 3.03 11.10 5.11
N ARG A 45 4.22 10.53 4.91
CA ARG A 45 4.96 9.83 5.97
C ARG A 45 5.30 10.73 7.15
N GLU A 46 5.84 11.91 6.87
CA GLU A 46 6.20 12.84 7.95
C GLU A 46 4.95 13.36 8.67
N HIS A 47 3.85 13.56 7.95
CA HIS A 47 2.59 13.94 8.57
C HIS A 47 1.98 12.82 9.41
N ILE A 48 2.02 11.56 8.97
CA ILE A 48 1.62 10.39 9.76
C ILE A 48 2.43 10.34 11.06
N LYS A 49 3.78 10.39 10.98
CA LYS A 49 4.65 10.38 12.16
C LYS A 49 4.30 11.47 13.17
N SER A 50 3.93 12.66 12.70
CA SER A 50 3.55 13.78 13.57
C SER A 50 2.27 13.55 14.37
N GLN A 51 1.41 12.61 13.94
CA GLN A 51 0.15 12.27 14.60
C GLN A 51 0.27 11.04 15.52
N LEU A 52 1.38 10.32 15.48
CA LEU A 52 1.62 9.14 16.31
C LEU A 52 2.19 9.52 17.69
N GLN A 53 1.75 8.78 18.71
CA GLN A 53 2.20 8.88 20.10
C GLN A 53 3.20 7.77 20.45
N GLN A 54 3.44 6.84 19.53
CA GLN A 54 4.38 5.73 19.64
C GLN A 54 5.29 5.66 18.41
N ASP A 55 6.49 5.14 18.60
CA ASP A 55 7.43 4.91 17.49
C ASP A 55 7.01 3.64 16.74
N ILE A 56 6.63 3.79 15.47
CA ILE A 56 6.09 2.73 14.62
C ILE A 56 6.95 2.62 13.37
N LEU A 57 7.31 1.38 13.01
CA LEU A 57 7.84 1.09 11.69
C LEU A 57 6.75 1.28 10.63
N LEU A 58 6.75 2.44 9.97
CA LEU A 58 5.75 2.79 8.97
C LEU A 58 6.08 2.20 7.59
N PRO A 59 5.15 1.47 6.98
CA PRO A 59 5.19 1.17 5.55
C PRO A 59 5.33 2.40 4.64
N ASN A 60 5.83 2.16 3.44
CA ASN A 60 5.92 3.11 2.35
C ASN A 60 5.22 2.60 1.08
N PRO A 61 3.89 2.42 1.10
CA PRO A 61 3.18 1.81 -0.01
C PRO A 61 3.34 2.63 -1.29
N THR A 62 3.68 1.93 -2.38
CA THR A 62 3.71 2.53 -3.72
C THR A 62 2.32 2.58 -4.33
N VAL A 63 2.03 3.62 -5.10
CA VAL A 63 0.79 3.77 -5.87
C VAL A 63 1.04 3.64 -7.37
N THR A 64 -0.02 3.39 -8.14
CA THR A 64 0.07 3.40 -9.61
C THR A 64 0.57 4.77 -10.09
N LYS A 65 1.40 4.77 -11.13
CA LYS A 65 1.93 6.01 -11.71
C LYS A 65 0.80 6.98 -12.07
N GLY A 66 0.88 8.19 -11.52
CA GLY A 66 -0.11 9.25 -11.71
C GLY A 66 -1.20 9.32 -10.64
N ASN A 67 -1.23 8.33 -9.73
CA ASN A 67 -2.05 8.36 -8.53
C ASN A 67 -1.23 8.83 -7.33
N TYR A 68 -1.93 9.08 -6.23
CA TYR A 68 -1.43 9.64 -4.97
C TYR A 68 -1.79 8.73 -3.80
N LEU A 69 -1.01 8.85 -2.72
CA LEU A 69 -1.28 8.15 -1.48
C LEU A 69 -2.23 8.99 -0.62
N ALA A 70 -3.32 8.38 -0.18
CA ALA A 70 -4.23 8.99 0.79
C ALA A 70 -4.25 8.16 2.06
N THR A 71 -4.24 8.82 3.21
CA THR A 71 -4.06 8.13 4.50
C THR A 71 -5.00 8.65 5.55
N THR A 72 -5.54 7.75 6.38
CA THR A 72 -6.14 8.11 7.67
C THR A 72 -5.31 7.54 8.81
N VAL A 73 -5.20 8.28 9.91
CA VAL A 73 -4.41 7.95 11.09
C VAL A 73 -5.22 8.25 12.34
N SER A 74 -5.25 7.32 13.27
CA SER A 74 -5.70 7.56 14.65
C SER A 74 -4.78 6.86 15.62
N ASP A 75 -4.45 7.50 16.74
CA ASP A 75 -3.57 6.93 17.77
C ASP A 75 -4.04 7.38 19.15
N ASN A 76 -4.27 6.42 20.04
CA ASN A 76 -4.69 6.66 21.42
C ASN A 76 -3.55 6.46 22.46
N GLY A 77 -2.32 6.25 22.02
CA GLY A 77 -1.13 5.99 22.84
C GLY A 77 -0.92 4.51 23.21
N HIS A 78 -1.87 3.64 22.87
CA HIS A 78 -1.77 2.20 23.03
C HIS A 78 -1.96 1.46 21.71
N THR A 79 -2.93 1.91 20.91
CA THR A 79 -3.23 1.39 19.58
C THR A 79 -3.22 2.54 18.59
N ALA A 80 -2.43 2.37 17.53
CA ALA A 80 -2.46 3.22 16.35
C ALA A 80 -3.12 2.47 15.18
N GLN A 81 -3.99 3.14 14.45
CA GLN A 81 -4.62 2.64 13.23
C GLN A 81 -4.27 3.57 12.07
N ILE A 82 -3.71 3.01 11.01
CA ILE A 82 -3.35 3.71 9.78
C ILE A 82 -4.01 2.99 8.62
N THR A 83 -4.84 3.69 7.84
CA THR A 83 -5.39 3.13 6.60
C THR A 83 -4.81 3.83 5.40
N TYR A 84 -4.26 3.04 4.47
CA TYR A 84 -3.67 3.52 3.22
C TYR A 84 -4.62 3.26 2.05
N TYR A 85 -4.81 4.30 1.24
CA TYR A 85 -5.62 4.27 0.03
C TYR A 85 -4.81 4.79 -1.16
N GLU A 86 -5.18 4.34 -2.35
CA GLU A 86 -4.73 4.91 -3.61
C GLU A 86 -5.83 5.81 -4.19
N SER A 87 -5.46 7.03 -4.57
CA SER A 87 -6.38 8.07 -5.05
C SER A 87 -5.90 8.71 -6.36
N GLY A 88 -6.84 9.21 -7.16
CA GLY A 88 -6.53 10.05 -8.33
C GLY A 88 -6.21 11.51 -7.98
N THR A 89 -6.40 11.91 -6.73
CA THR A 89 -6.12 13.27 -6.22
C THR A 89 -5.27 13.19 -4.95
N PRO A 90 -4.34 14.15 -4.74
CA PRO A 90 -3.63 14.25 -3.48
C PRO A 90 -4.59 14.71 -2.37
N TYR A 91 -4.50 14.07 -1.21
CA TYR A 91 -5.27 14.43 -0.01
C TYR A 91 -4.29 14.61 1.14
N VAL A 92 -4.57 15.52 2.07
CA VAL A 92 -3.81 15.55 3.33
C VAL A 92 -4.17 14.34 4.20
N VAL A 93 -3.33 13.97 5.16
CA VAL A 93 -3.68 12.89 6.12
C VAL A 93 -4.95 13.28 6.86
N ASN A 94 -5.87 12.32 7.03
CA ASN A 94 -7.18 12.52 7.67
C ASN A 94 -8.09 13.54 6.96
N ASP A 95 -7.94 13.71 5.65
CA ASP A 95 -8.87 14.53 4.88
C ASP A 95 -10.25 13.86 4.80
N ASP A 96 -11.29 14.56 5.28
CA ASP A 96 -12.68 14.10 5.22
C ASP A 96 -13.20 13.94 3.77
N ALA A 97 -12.49 14.51 2.79
CA ALA A 97 -12.80 14.38 1.37
C ALA A 97 -12.31 13.06 0.73
N ILE A 98 -11.57 12.22 1.47
CA ILE A 98 -11.20 10.88 1.00
C ILE A 98 -12.48 10.06 0.76
N PRO A 99 -12.75 9.61 -0.48
CA PRO A 99 -13.97 8.87 -0.78
C PRO A 99 -14.01 7.52 -0.08
N ALA A 100 -15.20 7.07 0.34
CA ALA A 100 -15.37 5.75 0.93
C ALA A 100 -15.02 4.60 -0.02
N GLU A 101 -15.12 4.87 -1.33
CA GLU A 101 -14.77 3.95 -2.43
C GLU A 101 -13.31 4.07 -2.90
N ALA A 102 -12.48 4.89 -2.25
CA ALA A 102 -11.06 4.95 -2.55
C ALA A 102 -10.45 3.54 -2.48
N LYS A 103 -9.51 3.24 -3.38
CA LYS A 103 -8.93 1.90 -3.47
C LYS A 103 -8.11 1.64 -2.21
N LEU A 104 -8.62 0.77 -1.34
CA LEU A 104 -7.88 0.31 -0.15
C LEU A 104 -6.59 -0.39 -0.57
N LEU A 105 -5.48 0.01 0.01
CA LEU A 105 -4.20 -0.69 -0.09
C LEU A 105 -4.00 -1.60 1.13
N ALA A 106 -4.15 -1.05 2.34
CA ALA A 106 -4.05 -1.81 3.58
C ALA A 106 -4.63 -1.03 4.77
N ARG A 107 -5.04 -1.75 5.83
CA ARG A 107 -5.22 -1.20 7.17
C ARG A 107 -4.14 -1.78 8.07
N LEU A 108 -3.36 -0.91 8.70
CA LEU A 108 -2.35 -1.25 9.67
C LEU A 108 -2.86 -0.87 11.06
N GLU A 109 -2.97 -1.85 11.95
CA GLU A 109 -3.12 -1.63 13.38
C GLU A 109 -1.81 -2.00 14.08
N VAL A 110 -1.36 -1.14 14.99
CA VAL A 110 -0.17 -1.39 15.82
C VAL A 110 -0.54 -1.20 17.28
N THR A 111 -0.47 -2.27 18.06
CA THR A 111 -0.81 -2.27 19.49
C THR A 111 0.43 -2.51 20.34
N SER A 112 0.69 -1.63 21.30
CA SER A 112 1.82 -1.69 22.23
C SER A 112 1.47 -2.47 23.50
N PHE A 113 2.25 -3.49 23.82
CA PHE A 113 2.05 -4.36 24.99
C PHE A 113 3.11 -4.13 26.07
N ALA A 114 2.83 -4.63 27.27
CA ALA A 114 3.76 -4.52 28.39
C ALA A 114 4.96 -5.48 28.27
N SER A 115 4.83 -6.56 27.49
CA SER A 115 5.88 -7.56 27.33
C SER A 115 5.91 -8.17 25.94
N GLU A 116 7.11 -8.50 25.46
CA GLU A 116 7.33 -9.18 24.18
C GLU A 116 6.67 -10.57 24.13
N ALA A 117 6.66 -11.30 25.25
CA ALA A 117 6.10 -12.65 25.31
C ALA A 117 4.59 -12.68 25.06
N GLU A 118 3.86 -11.65 25.51
CA GLU A 118 2.43 -11.52 25.24
C GLU A 118 2.17 -11.37 23.73
N VAL A 119 3.01 -10.59 23.04
CA VAL A 119 2.90 -10.39 21.59
C VAL A 119 3.20 -11.68 20.83
N THR A 120 4.24 -12.42 21.24
CA THR A 120 4.63 -13.68 20.59
C THR A 120 3.48 -14.68 20.49
N GLU A 121 2.70 -14.82 21.57
CA GLU A 121 1.53 -15.70 21.59
C GLU A 121 0.40 -15.20 20.68
N LEU A 122 0.22 -13.88 20.58
CA LEU A 122 -0.83 -13.27 19.75
C LEU A 122 -0.55 -13.35 18.25
N VAL A 123 0.72 -13.42 17.82
CA VAL A 123 1.07 -13.57 16.40
C VAL A 123 0.59 -14.92 15.84
N GLY A 124 0.49 -15.94 16.69
CA GLY A 124 0.02 -17.27 16.25
C GLY A 124 0.99 -17.98 15.31
N HIS A 125 2.30 -17.76 15.47
CA HIS A 125 3.34 -18.43 14.68
C HIS A 125 3.31 -19.96 14.91
N GLN A 126 3.45 -20.74 13.84
CA GLN A 126 3.47 -22.20 13.88
C GLN A 126 4.69 -22.76 13.14
N ASP A 127 5.27 -23.85 13.63
CA ASP A 127 6.28 -24.64 12.91
C ASP A 127 5.61 -25.75 12.08
N TYR A 128 5.44 -25.48 10.79
CA TYR A 128 4.77 -26.40 9.86
C TYR A 128 5.62 -27.60 9.48
N THR A 129 6.93 -27.60 9.77
CA THR A 129 7.78 -28.77 9.51
C THR A 129 7.39 -29.97 10.38
N GLN A 130 6.67 -29.72 11.48
CA GLN A 130 6.21 -30.73 12.43
C GLN A 130 4.72 -31.09 12.26
N ALA A 131 4.00 -30.43 11.35
CA ALA A 131 2.54 -30.48 11.27
C ALA A 131 1.96 -31.69 10.50
N GLY A 132 2.80 -32.54 9.88
CA GLY A 132 2.37 -33.83 9.31
C GLY A 132 1.55 -33.77 8.01
N GLY A 133 1.53 -32.61 7.32
CA GLY A 133 0.85 -32.44 6.03
C GLY A 133 1.58 -33.09 4.84
N GLN A 134 0.89 -33.18 3.70
CA GLN A 134 1.47 -33.68 2.45
C GLN A 134 2.46 -32.67 1.86
N PRO A 135 3.73 -33.04 1.61
CA PRO A 135 4.72 -32.08 1.12
C PRO A 135 4.42 -31.64 -0.31
N VAL A 136 4.55 -30.33 -0.57
CA VAL A 136 4.41 -29.70 -1.89
C VAL A 136 5.58 -28.74 -2.11
N GLN A 137 6.25 -28.88 -3.26
CA GLN A 137 7.36 -28.01 -3.60
C GLN A 137 6.87 -26.65 -4.11
N LEU A 138 7.27 -25.56 -3.46
CA LEU A 138 6.97 -24.19 -3.91
C LEU A 138 8.03 -23.71 -4.90
N ASN A 139 9.31 -23.79 -4.54
CA ASN A 139 10.45 -23.56 -5.43
C ASN A 139 11.58 -24.57 -5.14
N LYS A 140 12.82 -24.37 -5.61
CA LYS A 140 13.92 -25.33 -5.38
C LYS A 140 14.35 -25.48 -3.91
N ALA A 141 14.05 -24.50 -3.05
CA ALA A 141 14.51 -24.43 -1.67
C ALA A 141 13.38 -24.61 -0.64
N ILE A 142 12.14 -24.24 -1.00
CA ILE A 142 11.01 -24.16 -0.09
C ILE A 142 10.01 -25.28 -0.38
N THR A 143 9.79 -26.11 0.64
CA THR A 143 8.78 -27.15 0.69
C THR A 143 7.68 -26.73 1.66
N ALA A 144 6.45 -26.63 1.16
CA ALA A 144 5.25 -26.43 1.97
C ALA A 144 4.60 -27.77 2.31
N TYR A 145 3.60 -27.72 3.19
CA TYR A 145 2.82 -28.87 3.62
C TYR A 145 1.33 -28.57 3.44
N GLN A 146 0.61 -29.51 2.84
CA GLN A 146 -0.82 -29.43 2.63
C GLN A 146 -1.59 -30.27 3.61
N ASP A 147 -2.57 -29.66 4.26
CA ASP A 147 -3.57 -30.34 5.08
C ASP A 147 -4.98 -29.88 4.70
N ALA A 148 -5.93 -30.82 4.67
CA ALA A 148 -7.28 -30.59 4.18
C ALA A 148 -8.33 -31.01 5.20
N GLY A 149 -9.32 -30.15 5.41
CA GLY A 149 -10.41 -30.37 6.35
C GLY A 149 -11.57 -29.41 6.12
N ALA A 150 -12.80 -29.87 6.41
CA ALA A 150 -14.01 -29.03 6.37
C ALA A 150 -14.21 -28.21 5.08
N GLY A 151 -13.87 -28.78 3.91
CA GLY A 151 -14.01 -28.11 2.61
C GLY A 151 -12.92 -27.09 2.28
N SER A 152 -11.90 -26.96 3.13
CA SER A 152 -10.71 -26.14 2.88
C SER A 152 -9.45 -27.00 2.81
N VAL A 153 -8.46 -26.52 2.08
CA VAL A 153 -7.11 -27.06 2.04
C VAL A 153 -6.14 -25.92 2.29
N PHE A 154 -5.20 -26.14 3.19
CA PHE A 154 -4.20 -25.16 3.60
C PHE A 154 -2.86 -25.58 3.02
N THR A 155 -2.13 -24.64 2.44
CA THR A 155 -0.74 -24.80 2.02
C THR A 155 0.11 -23.94 2.92
N SER A 156 0.91 -24.57 3.78
CA SER A 156 1.60 -23.88 4.87
C SER A 156 3.10 -24.16 4.85
N TRP A 157 3.91 -23.14 5.14
CA TRP A 157 5.36 -23.25 5.18
C TRP A 157 5.96 -22.22 6.14
N ASN A 158 7.24 -22.40 6.48
CA ASN A 158 8.00 -21.43 7.23
C ASN A 158 9.09 -20.81 6.36
N GLU A 159 9.34 -19.53 6.56
CA GLU A 159 10.43 -18.79 5.93
C GLU A 159 11.05 -17.82 6.96
N GLY A 160 12.28 -18.11 7.40
CA GLY A 160 12.86 -17.41 8.55
C GLY A 160 11.98 -17.53 9.81
N ASN A 161 11.64 -16.40 10.42
CA ASN A 161 10.75 -16.32 11.58
C ASN A 161 9.26 -16.15 11.20
N TRP A 162 8.91 -16.40 9.94
CA TRP A 162 7.54 -16.31 9.46
C TRP A 162 6.88 -17.68 9.33
N ALA A 163 5.62 -17.75 9.75
CA ALA A 163 4.71 -18.86 9.50
C ALA A 163 3.68 -18.43 8.45
N MET A 164 3.71 -19.03 7.27
CA MET A 164 2.88 -18.65 6.13
C MET A 164 1.81 -19.72 5.89
N THR A 165 0.57 -19.31 5.64
CA THR A 165 -0.52 -20.21 5.26
C THR A 165 -1.41 -19.60 4.19
N VAL A 166 -1.65 -20.37 3.14
CA VAL A 166 -2.65 -20.07 2.11
C VAL A 166 -3.80 -21.06 2.20
N ARG A 167 -5.01 -20.57 2.46
CA ARG A 167 -6.26 -21.33 2.35
C ARG A 167 -6.74 -21.36 0.90
N ALA A 168 -7.24 -22.50 0.46
CA ALA A 168 -8.07 -22.63 -0.73
C ALA A 168 -9.25 -23.56 -0.46
N LEU A 169 -10.22 -23.61 -1.37
CA LEU A 169 -11.29 -24.62 -1.32
C LEU A 169 -10.76 -25.99 -1.74
N THR A 170 -11.24 -27.07 -1.11
CA THR A 170 -10.89 -28.44 -1.54
C THR A 170 -11.33 -28.77 -2.96
N ALA A 171 -12.25 -27.99 -3.53
CA ALA A 171 -12.66 -28.12 -4.92
C ALA A 171 -11.60 -27.61 -5.91
N ASN A 172 -10.75 -26.67 -5.49
CA ASN A 172 -9.70 -26.03 -6.30
C ASN A 172 -8.38 -25.88 -5.51
N PRO A 173 -7.78 -26.98 -4.99
CA PRO A 173 -6.58 -26.95 -4.16
C PRO A 173 -5.38 -26.29 -4.84
N GLU A 174 -5.31 -26.37 -6.16
CA GLU A 174 -4.24 -25.80 -6.98
C GLU A 174 -4.16 -24.28 -6.90
N LYS A 175 -5.26 -23.58 -6.62
CA LYS A 175 -5.24 -22.13 -6.40
C LYS A 175 -4.39 -21.76 -5.19
N GLY A 176 -4.49 -22.52 -4.10
CA GLY A 176 -3.71 -22.28 -2.89
C GLY A 176 -2.21 -22.49 -3.13
N VAL A 177 -1.85 -23.54 -3.88
CA VAL A 177 -0.45 -23.78 -4.26
C VAL A 177 0.07 -22.71 -5.21
N ALA A 178 -0.75 -22.26 -6.16
CA ALA A 178 -0.37 -21.20 -7.10
C ALA A 178 -0.07 -19.89 -6.37
N LEU A 179 -0.95 -19.45 -5.47
CA LEU A 179 -0.75 -18.25 -4.68
C LEU A 179 0.46 -18.40 -3.72
N ALA A 180 0.65 -19.57 -3.09
CA ALA A 180 1.82 -19.81 -2.25
C ALA A 180 3.15 -19.65 -3.02
N LYS A 181 3.19 -20.10 -4.28
CA LYS A 181 4.35 -19.90 -5.15
C LYS A 181 4.56 -18.44 -5.52
N GLU A 182 3.48 -17.72 -5.83
CA GLU A 182 3.54 -16.29 -6.13
C GLU A 182 4.08 -15.49 -4.94
N ILE A 183 3.66 -15.81 -3.73
CA ILE A 183 4.17 -15.21 -2.49
C ILE A 183 5.68 -15.49 -2.34
N VAL A 184 6.09 -16.76 -2.46
CA VAL A 184 7.52 -17.13 -2.37
C VAL A 184 8.37 -16.41 -3.42
N ASP A 185 7.92 -16.40 -4.68
CA ASP A 185 8.65 -15.74 -5.77
C ASP A 185 8.75 -14.21 -5.56
N TYR A 186 7.73 -13.60 -4.96
CA TYR A 186 7.77 -12.18 -4.60
C TYR A 186 8.79 -11.91 -3.47
N LEU A 187 8.77 -12.72 -2.42
CA LEU A 187 9.62 -12.58 -1.23
C LEU A 187 11.10 -12.88 -1.51
N ASP A 188 11.42 -13.65 -2.55
CA ASP A 188 12.79 -13.88 -3.03
C ASP A 188 13.53 -12.57 -3.36
N THR A 189 12.79 -11.48 -3.63
CA THR A 189 13.37 -10.15 -3.97
C THR A 189 12.83 -9.01 -3.11
N HIS A 190 11.76 -9.21 -2.35
CA HIS A 190 11.12 -8.22 -1.49
C HIS A 190 11.08 -8.74 -0.06
N LEU A 191 12.02 -8.29 0.78
CA LEU A 191 12.12 -8.79 2.14
C LEU A 191 11.05 -8.17 3.03
N LEU A 192 10.34 -9.01 3.78
CA LEU A 192 9.50 -8.56 4.89
C LEU A 192 10.37 -7.99 6.02
N PRO A 193 9.84 -7.09 6.87
CA PRO A 193 10.53 -6.66 8.08
C PRO A 193 10.92 -7.87 8.92
N PRO A 194 12.15 -7.96 9.44
CA PRO A 194 12.58 -9.11 10.21
C PRO A 194 11.84 -9.14 11.56
N PRO A 195 10.96 -10.11 11.81
CA PRO A 195 10.15 -10.10 13.03
C PRO A 195 10.83 -10.92 14.13
N VAL A 196 10.39 -10.73 15.37
CA VAL A 196 10.63 -11.73 16.43
C VAL A 196 9.94 -13.03 16.03
N VAL A 197 8.64 -12.94 15.74
CA VAL A 197 7.82 -13.95 15.07
C VAL A 197 6.80 -13.25 14.17
N GLY A 198 6.49 -13.87 13.04
CA GLY A 198 5.50 -13.37 12.08
C GLY A 198 4.56 -14.46 11.58
N SER A 199 3.37 -14.06 11.16
CA SER A 199 2.36 -14.92 10.58
C SER A 199 1.71 -14.23 9.38
N LEU A 200 1.46 -15.01 8.33
CA LEU A 200 0.70 -14.58 7.17
C LEU A 200 -0.41 -15.57 6.91
N HIS A 201 -1.62 -15.05 6.80
CA HIS A 201 -2.79 -15.79 6.35
C HIS A 201 -3.32 -15.18 5.07
N ALA A 202 -3.46 -16.02 4.05
CA ALA A 202 -4.07 -15.62 2.79
C ALA A 202 -5.19 -16.58 2.40
N ASP A 203 -6.20 -16.05 1.74
CA ASP A 203 -7.25 -16.83 1.12
C ASP A 203 -7.14 -16.72 -0.40
N ALA A 204 -6.95 -17.84 -1.09
CA ALA A 204 -6.80 -17.90 -2.53
C ALA A 204 -8.08 -17.53 -3.30
N GLU A 205 -9.23 -17.43 -2.62
CA GLU A 205 -10.45 -16.88 -3.20
C GLU A 205 -10.53 -15.34 -3.06
N GLY A 206 -9.57 -14.70 -2.37
CA GLY A 206 -9.53 -13.27 -2.13
C GLY A 206 -10.48 -12.81 -1.02
N GLY A 207 -10.75 -11.50 -0.97
CA GLY A 207 -11.64 -10.90 0.02
C GLY A 207 -10.94 -10.60 1.35
N ASP A 208 -11.71 -10.34 2.41
CA ASP A 208 -11.21 -9.73 3.66
C ASP A 208 -10.35 -10.65 4.56
N ASN A 209 -10.03 -11.87 4.10
CA ASN A 209 -9.23 -12.85 4.83
C ASN A 209 -7.74 -12.80 4.44
N GLN A 210 -7.21 -11.61 4.15
CA GLN A 210 -5.78 -11.40 3.91
C GLN A 210 -5.19 -10.66 5.10
N VAL A 211 -4.27 -11.30 5.80
CA VAL A 211 -3.70 -10.78 7.04
C VAL A 211 -2.20 -11.08 7.09
N ILE A 212 -1.42 -10.07 7.48
CA ILE A 212 -0.01 -10.22 7.85
C ILE A 212 0.12 -9.66 9.27
N THR A 213 0.56 -10.49 10.20
CA THR A 213 0.72 -10.11 11.61
C THR A 213 2.15 -10.39 12.05
N TRP A 214 2.81 -9.44 12.69
CA TRP A 214 4.16 -9.66 13.19
C TRP A 214 4.47 -8.90 14.45
N GLN A 215 5.43 -9.44 15.18
CA GLN A 215 5.99 -8.81 16.36
C GLN A 215 7.24 -8.03 16.01
N MET A 216 7.29 -6.79 16.47
CA MET A 216 8.51 -5.99 16.57
C MET A 216 8.60 -5.43 17.99
N ASP A 217 9.64 -5.81 18.71
CA ASP A 217 9.77 -5.58 20.16
C ASP A 217 8.49 -5.99 20.91
N HIS A 218 7.88 -5.05 21.64
CA HIS A 218 6.65 -5.24 22.40
C HIS A 218 5.39 -4.75 21.65
N GLN A 219 5.48 -4.58 20.33
CA GLN A 219 4.36 -4.13 19.49
C GLN A 219 3.87 -5.26 18.57
N LEU A 220 2.55 -5.42 18.52
CA LEU A 220 1.87 -6.27 17.54
C LEU A 220 1.48 -5.42 16.33
N TYR A 221 2.04 -5.74 15.18
CA TYR A 221 1.63 -5.18 13.90
C TYR A 221 0.62 -6.11 13.27
N HIS A 222 -0.53 -5.58 12.87
CA HIS A 222 -1.59 -6.32 12.21
C HIS A 222 -2.00 -5.56 10.94
N LEU A 223 -1.70 -6.15 9.79
CA LEU A 223 -1.96 -5.58 8.48
C LEU A 223 -3.05 -6.42 7.79
N GLU A 224 -4.16 -5.79 7.42
CA GLU A 224 -5.29 -6.45 6.75
C GLU A 224 -5.72 -5.72 5.47
N GLY A 225 -6.40 -6.45 4.59
CA GLY A 225 -6.89 -5.94 3.31
C GLY A 225 -7.60 -7.02 2.50
N ASN A 226 -7.81 -6.74 1.21
CA ASN A 226 -8.57 -7.61 0.31
C ASN A 226 -7.72 -8.37 -0.72
N ASP A 227 -6.43 -8.06 -0.80
CA ASP A 227 -5.46 -8.69 -1.70
C ASP A 227 -4.10 -8.86 -0.98
N ILE A 228 -3.67 -10.11 -0.80
CA ILE A 228 -2.43 -10.41 -0.08
C ILE A 228 -1.19 -9.89 -0.80
N MET A 229 -1.19 -9.82 -2.14
CA MET A 229 -0.03 -9.33 -2.87
C MET A 229 0.14 -7.82 -2.68
N THR A 230 -0.97 -7.09 -2.61
CA THR A 230 -0.97 -5.68 -2.20
C THR A 230 -0.48 -5.53 -0.75
N LEU A 231 -0.93 -6.37 0.18
CA LEU A 231 -0.46 -6.33 1.58
C LEU A 231 1.04 -6.64 1.71
N LEU A 232 1.55 -7.61 0.96
CA LEU A 232 2.99 -7.90 0.90
C LEU A 232 3.78 -6.71 0.36
N ALA A 233 3.29 -6.03 -0.67
CA ALA A 233 3.91 -4.81 -1.17
C ALA A 233 3.93 -3.70 -0.11
N VAL A 234 2.84 -3.53 0.64
CA VAL A 234 2.81 -2.60 1.77
C VAL A 234 3.80 -3.03 2.86
N ALA A 235 3.75 -4.27 3.34
CA ALA A 235 4.60 -4.75 4.43
C ALA A 235 6.11 -4.66 4.09
N THR A 236 6.52 -5.08 2.89
CA THR A 236 7.93 -5.06 2.46
C THR A 236 8.46 -3.64 2.22
N SER A 237 7.59 -2.68 1.92
CA SER A 237 7.98 -1.27 1.77
C SER A 237 8.44 -0.61 3.07
N ALA A 238 8.17 -1.22 4.23
CA ALA A 238 8.67 -0.74 5.52
C ALA A 238 10.20 -0.87 5.67
N ASN A 239 10.85 -1.68 4.82
CA ASN A 239 12.30 -1.86 4.80
C ASN A 239 13.05 -0.91 3.83
N GLN A 240 12.34 -0.03 3.13
CA GLN A 240 12.86 0.78 2.03
C GLN A 240 13.24 2.20 2.43
#